data_AF-A0A946CN02-F1
#
_entry.id   AF-A0A946CN02-F1
#
_cell.length_a   1.000
_cell.length_b   1.000
_cell.length_c   1.000
_cell.angle_alpha   90.00
_cell.angle_beta   90.00
_cell.angle_gamma   90.00
#
_symmetry.space_group_name_H-M   'P 1'
#
loop_
_entity.id
_entity.type
_entity.pdbx_description
1 polymer ?
#
loop_
_entity_poly.entity_id
_entity_poly.type
_entity_poly.pdbx_seq_one_letter_code
_entity_poly.pdbx_strand_id
1 'polypeptide(L)'
;MRSDRLRKAKPETPSAVPKFVSATLVLASAITVFVYPEIADRPLTLAEQLNAAIIGLGALAGVIHMLGIVPQQRQLRAFAGPAVAWPVMIAGIVSLITT
;
A
#
# COMPACT_ATOMS: atom_id res chain seq x y z
N MET A 1 -31.40 34.84 18.45
CA MET A 1 -29.93 34.81 18.25
C MET A 1 -29.49 33.37 18.01
N ARG A 2 -29.09 33.01 16.77
CA ARG A 2 -28.75 31.63 16.36
C ARG A 2 -27.54 31.64 15.42
N SER A 3 -26.49 32.38 15.80
CA SER A 3 -25.29 32.62 14.98
C SER A 3 -24.11 31.69 15.28
N ASP A 4 -24.19 30.83 16.31
CA ASP A 4 -23.04 30.02 16.75
C ASP A 4 -22.84 28.70 15.99
N ARG A 5 -23.68 28.41 14.98
CA ARG A 5 -23.64 27.15 14.21
C ARG A 5 -22.82 27.21 12.91
N LEU A 6 -22.04 28.26 12.71
CA LEU A 6 -21.09 28.37 11.60
C LEU A 6 -19.65 28.36 12.09
N ARG A 7 -19.33 27.50 13.07
CA ARG A 7 -17.97 26.97 13.18
C ARG A 7 -17.74 26.17 11.90
N LYS A 8 -17.24 26.85 10.85
CA LYS A 8 -16.67 26.23 9.66
C LYS A 8 -15.74 25.14 10.16
N ALA A 9 -16.15 23.88 10.05
CA ALA A 9 -15.24 22.76 10.22
C ALA A 9 -14.09 23.05 9.25
N LYS A 10 -12.90 23.36 9.78
CA LYS A 10 -11.70 23.47 8.96
C LYS A 10 -11.67 22.18 8.14
N PRO A 11 -11.54 22.25 6.79
CA PRO A 11 -11.39 21.03 6.01
C PRO A 11 -10.20 20.28 6.63
N GLU A 12 -10.47 19.10 7.18
CA GLU A 12 -9.42 18.25 7.72
C GLU A 12 -8.48 17.95 6.56
N THR A 13 -7.31 18.57 6.58
CA THR A 13 -6.26 18.29 5.61
C THR A 13 -6.01 16.79 5.65
N PRO A 14 -6.07 16.08 4.51
CA PRO A 14 -5.83 14.64 4.47
C PRO A 14 -4.50 14.34 5.17
N SER A 15 -4.52 13.39 6.12
CA SER A 15 -3.31 13.01 6.87
C SER A 15 -2.18 12.66 5.90
N ALA A 16 -0.99 13.20 6.14
CA ALA A 16 0.21 12.89 5.36
C ALA A 16 0.73 11.48 5.65
N VAL A 17 0.40 10.92 6.82
CA VAL A 17 0.95 9.65 7.30
C VAL A 17 0.61 8.49 6.36
N PRO A 18 -0.66 8.26 5.94
CA PRO A 18 -0.96 7.17 5.04
C PRO A 18 -0.24 7.26 3.70
N LYS A 19 -0.07 8.47 3.17
CA LYS A 19 0.65 8.71 1.91
C LYS A 19 2.12 8.32 2.03
N PHE A 20 2.77 8.76 3.11
CA PHE A 20 4.18 8.48 3.35
C PHE A 20 4.43 7.00 3.59
N VAL A 21 3.63 6.34 4.45
CA VAL A 21 3.76 4.91 4.72
C VAL A 21 3.52 4.09 3.46
N SER A 22 2.50 4.42 2.68
CA SER A 22 2.25 3.73 1.40
C SER A 22 3.37 3.95 0.40
N ALA A 23 3.95 5.14 0.29
CA ALA A 23 5.10 5.38 -0.58
C ALA A 23 6.31 4.50 -0.18
N THR A 24 6.62 4.46 1.13
CA THR A 24 7.70 3.62 1.65
C THR A 24 7.46 2.14 1.38
N LEU A 25 6.24 1.65 1.61
CA LEU A 25 5.91 0.25 1.36
C LEU A 25 5.94 -0.10 -0.12
N VAL A 26 5.45 0.78 -1.00
CA VAL A 26 5.53 0.57 -2.46
C VAL A 26 6.99 0.50 -2.91
N LEU A 27 7.86 1.39 -2.41
CA LEU A 27 9.28 1.36 -2.72
C LEU A 27 9.95 0.07 -2.22
N ALA A 28 9.69 -0.31 -0.97
CA ALA A 28 10.18 -1.57 -0.40
C ALA A 28 9.71 -2.78 -1.23
N SER A 29 8.42 -2.83 -1.59
CA SER A 29 7.85 -3.86 -2.46
C SER A 29 8.55 -3.93 -3.81
N ALA A 30 8.82 -2.79 -4.46
CA ALA A 30 9.53 -2.77 -5.74
C ALA A 30 10.97 -3.31 -5.61
N ILE A 31 11.70 -2.89 -4.57
CA ILE A 31 13.05 -3.40 -4.30
C ILE A 31 13.00 -4.91 -4.07
N THR A 32 12.09 -5.39 -3.23
CA THR A 32 11.97 -6.81 -2.92
C THR A 32 11.57 -7.64 -4.15
N VAL A 33 10.71 -7.15 -5.04
CA VAL A 33 10.29 -7.94 -6.21
C VAL A 33 11.33 -7.93 -7.34
N PHE A 34 11.99 -6.79 -7.59
CA PHE A 34 12.87 -6.64 -8.75
C PHE A 34 14.35 -6.80 -8.43
N VAL A 35 14.79 -6.41 -7.23
CA VAL A 35 16.23 -6.35 -6.89
C VAL A 35 16.66 -7.57 -6.07
N TYR A 36 15.81 -8.05 -5.15
CA TYR A 36 16.16 -9.22 -4.31
C TYR A 36 16.52 -10.48 -5.10
N PRO A 37 15.78 -10.89 -6.16
CA PRO A 37 16.12 -12.10 -6.90
C PRO A 37 17.49 -12.02 -7.57
N GLU A 38 17.88 -10.83 -8.02
CA GLU A 38 19.17 -10.55 -8.64
C GLU A 38 20.30 -10.60 -7.61
N ILE A 39 20.09 -10.07 -6.40
CA ILE A 39 21.05 -10.16 -5.29
C ILE A 39 21.21 -11.61 -4.80
N ALA A 40 20.11 -12.37 -4.75
CA ALA A 40 20.10 -13.75 -4.29
C ALA A 40 20.66 -14.75 -5.33
N ASP A 41 20.99 -14.29 -6.53
CA ASP A 41 21.55 -15.05 -7.66
C ASP A 41 20.82 -16.38 -7.92
N ARG A 42 19.49 -16.36 -7.78
CA ARG A 42 18.65 -17.54 -8.03
C ARG A 42 17.31 -17.15 -8.65
N PRO A 43 16.75 -17.99 -9.53
CA PRO A 43 15.39 -17.79 -10.01
C PRO A 43 14.39 -17.93 -8.86
N LEU A 44 13.32 -17.14 -8.94
CA LEU A 44 12.19 -17.28 -8.03
C LEU A 44 11.47 -18.61 -8.27
N THR A 45 11.21 -19.34 -7.20
CA THR A 45 10.31 -20.50 -7.20
C THR A 45 8.88 -20.08 -7.54
N LEU A 46 8.03 -21.04 -7.91
CA LEU A 46 6.62 -20.75 -8.21
C LEU A 46 5.89 -20.05 -7.04
N ALA A 47 6.17 -20.49 -5.80
CA ALA A 47 5.57 -19.88 -4.61
C ALA A 47 6.00 -18.41 -4.44
N GLU A 48 7.27 -18.10 -4.69
CA GLU A 48 7.79 -16.74 -4.61
C GLU A 48 7.27 -15.85 -5.73
N GLN A 49 7.08 -16.40 -6.94
CA GLN A 49 6.43 -15.67 -8.03
C GLN A 49 4.99 -15.29 -7.69
N LEU A 50 4.24 -16.20 -7.06
CA LEU A 50 2.89 -15.92 -6.57
C LEU A 50 2.91 -14.85 -5.46
N ASN A 51 3.87 -14.92 -4.56
CA ASN A 51 4.07 -13.88 -3.54
C ASN A 51 4.38 -12.52 -4.18
N ALA A 52 5.26 -12.47 -5.19
CA ALA A 52 5.57 -11.25 -5.93
C ALA A 52 4.32 -10.65 -6.60
N ALA A 53 3.42 -11.48 -7.14
CA ALA A 53 2.15 -11.03 -7.69
C ALA A 53 1.23 -10.43 -6.61
N ILE A 54 1.14 -11.07 -5.43
CA ILE A 54 0.37 -10.57 -4.29
C ILE A 54 0.94 -9.24 -3.77
N ILE A 55 2.27 -9.13 -3.66
CA ILE A 55 2.98 -7.89 -3.34
C ILE A 55 2.61 -6.81 -4.36
N GLY A 56 2.63 -7.13 -5.65
CA GLY A 56 2.25 -6.22 -6.73
C GLY A 56 0.82 -5.68 -6.57
N LEU A 57 -0.15 -6.52 -6.21
CA LEU A 57 -1.52 -6.08 -5.93
C LEU A 57 -1.59 -5.15 -4.71
N GLY A 58 -0.86 -5.46 -3.64
CA GLY A 58 -0.72 -4.59 -2.47
C GLY A 58 -0.06 -3.25 -2.81
N ALA A 59 0.95 -3.26 -3.68
CA ALA A 59 1.65 -2.07 -4.14
C ALA A 59 0.74 -1.17 -4.98
N LEU A 60 -0.09 -1.73 -5.87
CA LEU A 60 -1.09 -0.98 -6.61
C LEU A 60 -2.09 -0.27 -5.67
N ALA A 61 -2.55 -0.97 -4.63
CA ALA A 61 -3.37 -0.37 -3.57
C ALA A 61 -2.61 0.73 -2.81
N GLY A 62 -1.33 0.52 -2.53
CA GLY A 62 -0.44 1.53 -1.95
C GLY A 62 -0.30 2.80 -2.81
N VAL A 63 -0.19 2.66 -4.13
CA VAL A 63 -0.13 3.79 -5.07
C VAL A 63 -1.42 4.61 -5.02
N ILE A 64 -2.59 3.96 -4.97
CA ILE A 64 -3.90 4.64 -4.84
C ILE A 64 -3.90 5.54 -3.59
N HIS A 65 -3.40 5.05 -2.46
CA HIS A 65 -3.28 5.88 -1.25
C HIS A 65 -2.25 6.99 -1.33
N MET A 66 -1.08 6.69 -1.89
CA MET A 66 0.00 7.67 -2.05
C MET A 66 -0.51 8.90 -2.81
N LEU A 67 -1.30 8.66 -3.86
CA LEU A 67 -1.92 9.71 -4.67
C LEU A 67 -3.14 10.36 -4.00
N GLY A 68 -3.61 9.83 -2.87
CA GLY A 68 -4.81 10.32 -2.16
C GLY A 68 -6.10 10.04 -2.92
N ILE A 69 -6.11 9.05 -3.81
CA ILE A 69 -7.28 8.67 -4.60
C ILE A 69 -8.19 7.81 -3.73
N VAL A 70 -9.49 8.11 -3.73
CA VAL A 70 -10.49 7.32 -3.02
C VAL A 70 -11.41 6.64 -4.03
N PRO A 71 -11.34 5.31 -4.20
CA PRO A 71 -12.20 4.60 -5.13
C PRO A 71 -13.69 4.81 -4.83
N GLN A 72 -14.50 4.91 -5.89
CA GLN A 72 -15.96 5.00 -5.79
C GLN A 72 -16.59 3.66 -5.43
N GLN A 73 -16.06 2.55 -5.99
CA GLN A 73 -16.54 1.21 -5.69
C GLN A 73 -16.14 0.80 -4.27
N ARG A 74 -17.11 0.34 -3.48
CA ARG A 74 -16.91 -0.02 -2.06
C ARG A 74 -15.87 -1.13 -1.86
N GLN A 75 -15.88 -2.14 -2.73
CA GLN A 75 -14.93 -3.25 -2.69
C GLN A 75 -13.50 -2.78 -2.94
N LEU A 76 -13.28 -2.00 -4.01
CA LEU A 76 -11.98 -1.40 -4.30
C LEU A 76 -11.54 -0.40 -3.23
N ARG A 77 -12.46 0.30 -2.56
CA ARG A 77 -12.12 1.18 -1.43
C ARG A 77 -11.64 0.36 -0.23
N ALA A 78 -12.29 -0.77 0.06
CA ALA A 78 -11.92 -1.64 1.17
C ALA A 78 -10.57 -2.35 0.93
N PHE A 79 -10.40 -2.93 -0.26
CA PHE A 79 -9.12 -3.53 -0.69
C PHE A 79 -8.02 -2.47 -0.81
N ALA A 80 -8.40 -1.33 -1.38
CA ALA A 80 -7.75 -0.04 -1.37
C ALA A 80 -7.00 0.18 -0.07
N GLY A 81 -7.79 0.17 1.03
CA GLY A 81 -7.54 0.76 2.34
C GLY A 81 -6.23 0.36 3.05
N PRO A 82 -5.64 1.25 3.87
CA PRO A 82 -4.32 1.01 4.48
C PRO A 82 -4.29 -0.23 5.36
N ALA A 83 -5.42 -0.52 6.02
CA ALA A 83 -5.61 -1.67 6.86
C ALA A 83 -5.49 -3.02 6.12
N VAL A 84 -5.64 -3.04 4.78
CA VAL A 84 -5.51 -4.24 3.95
C VAL A 84 -4.23 -4.19 3.13
N ALA A 85 -3.96 -3.07 2.46
CA ALA A 85 -2.81 -2.93 1.58
C ALA A 85 -1.47 -3.11 2.33
N TRP A 86 -1.34 -2.55 3.54
CA TRP A 86 -0.07 -2.62 4.27
C TRP A 86 0.25 -4.04 4.75
N PRO A 87 -0.64 -4.76 5.45
CA PRO A 87 -0.34 -6.14 5.86
C PRO A 87 -0.03 -7.05 4.68
N VAL A 88 -0.71 -6.89 3.54
CA VAL A 88 -0.46 -7.69 2.33
C VAL A 88 0.96 -7.46 1.80
N MET A 89 1.37 -6.20 1.64
CA MET A 89 2.73 -5.88 1.19
C MET A 89 3.78 -6.39 2.19
N ILE A 90 3.58 -6.16 3.49
CA ILE A 90 4.53 -6.58 4.54
C ILE A 90 4.67 -8.10 4.56
N ALA A 91 3.55 -8.83 4.55
CA ALA A 91 3.58 -10.30 4.59
C ALA A 91 4.29 -10.87 3.35
N GLY A 92 4.02 -10.32 2.16
CA GLY A 92 4.69 -10.74 0.95
C GLY A 92 6.19 -10.45 0.98
N ILE A 93 6.59 -9.24 1.41
CA ILE A 93 8.01 -8.87 1.55
C ILE A 93 8.73 -9.82 2.51
N VAL A 94 8.17 -10.03 3.71
CA VAL A 94 8.75 -10.92 4.72
C VAL A 94 8.89 -12.32 4.15
N SER A 95 7.83 -12.85 3.53
CA SER A 95 7.85 -14.19 2.95
C SER A 95 8.93 -14.34 1.87
N LEU A 96 9.15 -13.34 1.02
CA LEU A 96 10.15 -13.42 -0.05
C LEU A 96 11.59 -13.41 0.49
N ILE A 97 11.84 -12.64 1.56
CA ILE A 97 13.19 -12.46 2.13
C ILE A 97 13.58 -13.61 3.08
N THR A 98 12.60 -14.29 3.68
CA THR A 98 12.86 -15.40 4.61
C THR A 98 12.84 -16.79 3.96
N THR A 99 12.66 -16.87 2.64
CA THR A 99 12.67 -18.12 1.87
C THR A 99 13.98 -18.26 1.10
#